data_AF-A0A957HG57-F1
#
_entry.id   AF-A0A957HG57-F1
#
_cell.length_a   1.000
_cell.length_b   1.000
_cell.length_c   1.000
_cell.angle_alpha   90.00
_cell.angle_beta   90.00
_cell.angle_gamma   90.00
#
_symmetry.space_group_name_H-M   'P 1'
#
loop_
_entity.id
_entity.type
_entity.pdbx_description
1 polymer ?
#
loop_
_entity_poly.entity_id
_entity_poly.type
_entity_poly.pdbx_seq_one_letter_code
_entity_poly.pdbx_strand_id
1 'polypeptide(L)'
;MKWINNKSFVALALVACVATPILLSKKQDGGDVRVEHADRRINIITPHNETIRREFGEAFQSWWKGKTGETVYVNWLTPGGTSEIRKILDGKYAAAEKVGDEGVGIDIFFGGGDYDFKQQGDKGHLAPLEVFAQHPEWFAQDVIPSAFTGETYYDKNKCWVGVCLSQFGICYNIDALKRRGLEPPTQWTDLADPRYFGGIALADPSKSGSVARAFEMLIQQQMHEALAGAKHRPGETRKQLEMRARSEGWDRGINLIQR
;
A
#
# COMPACT_ATOMS: atom_id res chain seq x y z
N MET A 1 60.38 10.73 -14.19
CA MET A 1 58.95 10.72 -13.80
C MET A 1 58.87 10.19 -12.37
N LYS A 2 58.71 11.07 -11.38
CA LYS A 2 58.63 10.67 -9.96
C LYS A 2 57.29 9.98 -9.73
N TRP A 3 57.35 8.72 -9.31
CA TRP A 3 56.19 7.94 -8.90
C TRP A 3 55.44 8.71 -7.81
N ILE A 4 54.22 9.12 -8.12
CA ILE A 4 53.29 9.71 -7.16
C ILE A 4 53.14 8.69 -6.03
N ASN A 5 53.33 9.16 -4.80
CA ASN A 5 53.42 8.35 -3.60
C ASN A 5 52.19 7.45 -3.48
N ASN A 6 52.38 6.12 -3.57
CA ASN A 6 51.31 5.12 -3.71
C ASN A 6 50.26 5.22 -2.57
N LYS A 7 50.69 5.65 -1.37
CA LYS A 7 49.81 5.90 -0.22
C LYS A 7 48.88 7.09 -0.41
N SER A 8 49.35 8.16 -1.06
CA SER A 8 48.54 9.35 -1.34
C SER A 8 47.49 9.05 -2.40
N PHE A 9 47.80 8.23 -3.41
CA PHE A 9 46.84 7.79 -4.41
C PHE A 9 45.76 6.88 -3.81
N VAL A 10 46.14 5.92 -2.97
CA VAL A 10 45.20 5.06 -2.23
C VAL A 10 44.32 5.87 -1.29
N ALA A 11 44.89 6.84 -0.56
CA ALA A 11 44.10 7.73 0.29
C ALA A 11 43.11 8.57 -0.53
N LEU A 12 43.53 9.10 -1.68
CA LEU A 12 42.65 9.86 -2.57
C LEU A 12 41.53 9.00 -3.15
N ALA A 13 41.84 7.75 -3.53
CA ALA A 13 40.86 6.79 -4.05
C ALA A 13 39.85 6.37 -2.97
N LEU A 14 40.29 6.18 -1.72
CA LEU A 14 39.40 5.89 -0.59
C LEU A 14 38.49 7.09 -0.27
N VAL A 15 39.04 8.31 -0.26
CA VAL A 15 38.25 9.53 -0.10
C VAL A 15 37.25 9.67 -1.24
N ALA A 16 37.64 9.39 -2.49
CA ALA A 16 36.73 9.40 -3.62
C ALA A 16 35.65 8.32 -3.49
N CYS A 17 35.96 7.09 -3.07
CA CYS A 17 34.98 6.03 -2.86
C CYS A 17 33.95 6.37 -1.77
N VAL A 18 34.29 7.18 -0.78
CA VAL A 18 33.36 7.61 0.28
C VAL A 18 32.63 8.91 -0.09
N ALA A 19 33.35 9.89 -0.64
CA ALA A 19 32.79 11.20 -0.98
C ALA A 19 31.90 11.16 -2.23
N THR A 20 32.22 10.32 -3.21
CA THR A 20 31.47 10.25 -4.47
C THR A 20 30.03 9.77 -4.25
N PRO A 21 29.74 8.70 -3.48
CA PRO A 21 28.36 8.34 -3.14
C PRO A 21 27.63 9.43 -2.36
N ILE A 22 28.30 10.20 -1.50
CA ILE A 22 27.67 11.27 -0.70
C ILE A 22 27.36 12.51 -1.58
N LEU A 23 28.25 12.83 -2.51
CA LEU A 23 28.08 13.95 -3.45
C LEU A 23 27.08 13.60 -4.56
N LEU A 24 27.02 12.34 -4.97
CA LEU A 24 26.08 11.83 -5.98
C LEU A 24 24.78 11.31 -5.38
N SER A 25 24.70 11.10 -4.06
CA SER A 25 23.44 10.72 -3.42
C SER A 25 22.48 11.89 -3.53
N LYS A 26 21.49 11.76 -4.41
CA LYS A 26 20.26 12.52 -4.33
C LYS A 26 19.66 12.25 -2.94
N LYS A 27 19.35 13.31 -2.18
CA LYS A 27 18.76 13.18 -0.85
C LYS A 27 17.44 12.40 -0.92
N GLN A 28 17.15 11.66 0.14
CA GLN A 28 16.03 10.70 0.28
C GLN A 28 14.62 11.32 0.32
N ASP A 29 14.53 12.61 -0.02
CA ASP A 29 13.31 13.42 0.10
C ASP A 29 12.37 13.21 -1.10
N GLY A 30 12.66 12.24 -1.97
CA GLY A 30 11.75 11.77 -3.01
C GLY A 30 11.46 12.83 -4.08
N GLY A 31 12.51 13.40 -4.69
CA GLY A 31 12.44 14.41 -5.73
C GLY A 31 13.75 15.18 -5.89
N ASP A 32 13.91 15.90 -7.00
CA ASP A 32 15.12 16.70 -7.31
C ASP A 32 14.99 18.17 -6.86
N VAL A 33 13.78 18.64 -6.58
CA VAL A 33 13.53 20.03 -6.16
C VAL A 33 13.73 20.15 -4.65
N ARG A 34 14.53 21.13 -4.22
CA ARG A 34 14.77 21.46 -2.80
C ARG A 34 13.80 22.54 -2.34
N VAL A 35 13.40 22.51 -1.06
CA VAL A 35 12.44 23.47 -0.48
C VAL A 35 12.82 24.94 -0.68
N GLU A 36 14.12 25.24 -0.65
CA GLU A 36 14.69 26.58 -0.82
C GLU A 36 14.61 27.14 -2.25
N HIS A 37 14.29 26.28 -3.22
CA HIS A 37 14.22 26.61 -4.64
C HIS A 37 12.85 26.28 -5.24
N ALA A 38 11.84 26.04 -4.41
CA ALA A 38 10.52 25.64 -4.85
C ALA A 38 9.54 26.82 -4.81
N ASP A 39 8.81 27.03 -5.90
CA ASP A 39 7.73 28.03 -5.97
C ASP A 39 6.52 27.59 -5.12
N ARG A 40 6.34 26.27 -4.98
CA ARG A 40 5.26 25.66 -4.18
C ARG A 40 5.75 24.52 -3.31
N ARG A 41 4.97 24.24 -2.27
CA ARG A 41 5.13 23.05 -1.43
C ARG A 41 3.80 22.29 -1.36
N ILE A 42 3.89 20.97 -1.38
CA ILE A 42 2.78 20.06 -1.11
C ILE A 42 3.18 19.06 -0.03
N ASN A 43 2.32 18.83 0.96
CA ASN A 43 2.50 17.89 2.06
C ASN A 43 1.69 16.63 1.79
N ILE A 44 2.39 15.51 1.55
CA ILE A 44 1.76 14.23 1.23
C ILE A 44 2.04 13.25 2.37
N ILE A 45 1.01 12.77 3.05
CA ILE A 45 1.11 11.69 4.03
C ILE A 45 0.95 10.34 3.34
N THR A 46 1.87 9.40 3.60
CA THR A 46 1.89 8.12 2.85
C THR A 46 2.55 6.98 3.63
N PRO A 47 2.06 5.73 3.49
CA PRO A 47 2.73 4.55 4.01
C PRO A 47 3.79 4.00 3.04
N HIS A 48 4.00 4.65 1.88
CA HIS A 48 4.88 4.15 0.83
C HIS A 48 6.37 4.22 1.21
N ASN A 49 7.11 3.20 0.76
CA ASN A 49 8.55 3.15 0.93
C ASN A 49 9.26 4.23 0.09
N GLU A 50 10.56 4.40 0.33
CA GLU A 50 11.39 5.41 -0.35
C GLU A 50 11.37 5.27 -1.87
N THR A 51 11.41 4.04 -2.41
CA THR A 51 11.43 3.80 -3.85
C THR A 51 10.19 4.40 -4.51
N ILE A 52 8.99 4.08 -4.01
CA ILE A 52 7.74 4.63 -4.57
C ILE A 52 7.72 6.14 -4.46
N ARG A 53 8.07 6.69 -3.29
CA ARG A 53 8.09 8.15 -3.08
C ARG A 53 9.03 8.86 -4.05
N ARG A 54 10.21 8.29 -4.31
CA ARG A 54 11.17 8.84 -5.26
C ARG A 54 10.63 8.83 -6.68
N GLU A 55 10.18 7.67 -7.17
CA GLU A 55 9.69 7.55 -8.56
C GLU A 55 8.50 8.50 -8.80
N PHE A 56 7.52 8.54 -7.89
CA PHE A 56 6.35 9.41 -8.02
C PHE A 56 6.70 10.88 -7.84
N GLY A 57 7.56 11.22 -6.88
CA GLY A 57 7.94 12.60 -6.62
C GLY A 57 8.75 13.21 -7.76
N GLU A 58 9.74 12.49 -8.29
CA GLU A 58 10.51 12.93 -9.46
C GLU A 58 9.62 13.10 -10.69
N ALA A 59 8.75 12.12 -10.98
CA ALA A 59 7.84 12.18 -12.12
C ALA A 59 6.84 13.34 -11.99
N PHE A 60 6.24 13.53 -10.81
CA PHE A 60 5.30 14.63 -10.57
C PHE A 60 5.97 15.99 -10.67
N GLN A 61 7.16 16.17 -10.11
CA GLN A 61 7.91 17.42 -10.20
C GLN A 61 8.26 17.78 -11.65
N SER A 62 8.75 16.80 -12.41
CA SER A 62 9.06 16.99 -13.83
C SER A 62 7.81 17.35 -14.63
N TRP A 63 6.71 16.64 -14.40
CA TRP A 63 5.43 16.92 -15.05
C TRP A 63 4.89 18.31 -14.69
N TRP A 64 4.91 18.68 -13.40
CA TRP A 64 4.43 19.98 -12.92
C TRP A 64 5.21 21.12 -13.57
N LYS A 65 6.55 21.05 -13.54
CA LYS A 65 7.41 22.04 -14.18
C LYS A 65 7.16 22.14 -15.68
N GLY A 66 6.99 21.01 -16.36
CA GLY A 66 6.67 21.00 -17.79
C GLY A 66 5.29 21.62 -18.11
N LYS A 67 4.31 21.46 -17.21
CA LYS A 67 2.93 21.91 -17.42
C LYS A 67 2.70 23.37 -17.01
N THR A 68 3.29 23.83 -15.92
CA THR A 68 3.03 25.14 -15.31
C THR A 68 4.21 26.11 -15.42
N GLY A 69 5.43 25.59 -15.64
CA GLY A 69 6.68 26.36 -15.54
C GLY A 69 7.18 26.56 -14.10
N GLU A 70 6.35 26.26 -13.09
CA GLU A 70 6.69 26.39 -11.68
C GLU A 70 7.37 25.12 -11.14
N THR A 71 8.12 25.26 -10.07
CA THR A 71 8.73 24.14 -9.33
C THR A 71 7.92 23.82 -8.07
N VAL A 72 7.80 22.53 -7.75
CA VAL A 72 7.07 22.06 -6.57
C VAL A 72 7.95 21.18 -5.69
N TYR A 73 8.02 21.51 -4.40
CA TYR A 73 8.62 20.66 -3.39
C TYR A 73 7.56 19.69 -2.83
N VAL A 74 7.84 18.39 -2.95
CA VAL A 74 6.96 17.34 -2.41
C VAL A 74 7.50 16.93 -1.04
N ASN A 75 6.80 17.33 0.01
CA ASN A 75 7.13 16.97 1.38
C ASN A 75 6.42 15.68 1.78
N TRP A 76 7.15 14.57 1.80
CA TRP A 76 6.62 13.27 2.20
C TRP A 76 6.59 13.10 3.72
N LEU A 77 5.41 12.88 4.29
CA LEU A 77 5.19 12.56 5.69
C LEU A 77 4.98 11.04 5.83
N THR A 78 5.94 10.34 6.45
CA THR A 78 5.92 8.87 6.55
C THR A 78 5.95 8.40 8.01
N PRO A 79 4.87 8.59 8.77
CA PRO A 79 4.88 8.25 10.20
C PRO A 79 4.76 6.75 10.51
N GLY A 80 4.52 5.91 9.50
CA GLY A 80 4.33 4.47 9.67
C GLY A 80 3.43 3.87 8.59
N GLY A 81 2.76 2.76 8.93
CA GLY A 81 1.77 2.13 8.08
C GLY A 81 0.46 2.92 8.02
N THR A 82 -0.47 2.45 7.21
CA THR A 82 -1.77 3.12 7.00
C THR A 82 -2.58 3.25 8.28
N SER A 83 -2.50 2.26 9.18
CA SER A 83 -3.18 2.30 10.48
C SER A 83 -2.61 3.37 11.42
N GLU A 84 -1.30 3.59 11.42
CA GLU A 84 -0.67 4.69 12.16
C GLU A 84 -1.06 6.05 11.57
N ILE A 85 -1.06 6.16 10.23
CA ILE A 85 -1.49 7.37 9.52
C ILE A 85 -2.93 7.73 9.90
N ARG A 86 -3.85 6.77 9.89
CA ARG A 86 -5.24 6.99 10.31
C ARG A 86 -5.33 7.55 11.73
N LYS A 87 -4.61 6.97 12.68
CA LYS A 87 -4.59 7.46 14.08
C LYS A 87 -4.06 8.89 14.18
N ILE A 88 -3.05 9.23 13.38
CA ILE A 88 -2.47 10.58 13.32
C ILE A 88 -3.46 11.58 12.71
N LEU A 89 -4.14 11.21 11.62
CA LEU A 89 -5.17 12.04 11.02
C LEU A 89 -6.32 12.27 12.00
N ASP A 90 -6.82 11.21 12.64
CA ASP A 90 -7.88 11.29 13.66
C ASP A 90 -7.48 12.27 14.78
N GLY A 91 -6.24 12.17 15.29
CA GLY A 91 -5.74 13.08 16.33
C GLY A 91 -5.57 14.52 15.85
N LYS A 92 -5.12 14.72 14.61
CA LYS A 92 -4.94 16.06 14.02
C LYS A 92 -6.28 16.77 13.80
N TYR A 93 -7.28 16.09 13.22
CA TYR A 93 -8.60 16.68 13.02
C TYR A 93 -9.31 16.96 14.35
N ALA A 94 -9.20 16.06 15.33
CA ALA A 94 -9.72 16.31 16.67
C ALA A 94 -9.05 17.50 17.38
N ALA A 95 -7.80 17.83 17.03
CA ALA A 95 -7.12 19.03 17.52
C ALA A 95 -7.57 20.28 16.77
N ALA A 96 -7.70 20.19 15.44
CA ALA A 96 -8.17 21.28 14.57
C ALA A 96 -9.59 21.73 14.96
N GLU A 97 -10.51 20.79 15.19
CA GLU A 97 -11.88 21.06 15.63
C GLU A 97 -11.93 21.90 16.93
N LYS A 98 -11.02 21.64 17.88
CA LYS A 98 -10.97 22.37 19.16
C LYS A 98 -10.58 23.84 19.01
N VAL A 99 -9.84 24.18 17.96
CA VAL A 99 -9.34 25.54 17.70
C VAL A 99 -10.06 26.21 16.54
N GLY A 100 -11.04 25.53 15.93
CA GLY A 100 -11.79 26.04 14.77
C GLY A 100 -10.97 26.12 13.48
N ASP A 101 -9.94 25.28 13.35
CA ASP A 101 -9.16 25.16 12.11
C ASP A 101 -9.84 24.14 11.17
N GLU A 102 -9.92 24.47 9.90
CA GLU A 102 -10.53 23.61 8.87
C GLU A 102 -9.53 22.56 8.34
N GLY A 103 -8.23 22.74 8.58
CA GLY A 103 -7.17 21.92 8.02
C GLY A 103 -6.27 21.23 9.06
N VAL A 104 -5.42 20.32 8.56
CA VAL A 104 -4.44 19.59 9.39
C VAL A 104 -2.99 19.69 8.87
N GLY A 105 -2.77 20.59 7.89
CA GLY A 105 -1.48 20.82 7.24
C GLY A 105 -1.02 19.66 6.35
N ILE A 106 -1.96 18.86 5.84
CA ILE A 106 -1.72 17.74 4.93
C ILE A 106 -2.62 17.95 3.72
N ASP A 107 -2.03 17.94 2.53
CA ASP A 107 -2.74 18.21 1.28
C ASP A 107 -3.23 16.93 0.62
N ILE A 108 -2.44 15.85 0.68
CA ILE A 108 -2.77 14.56 0.07
C ILE A 108 -2.50 13.42 1.05
N PHE A 109 -3.46 12.52 1.19
CA PHE A 109 -3.23 11.18 1.71
C PHE A 109 -3.06 10.21 0.54
N PHE A 110 -1.87 9.65 0.39
CA PHE A 110 -1.51 8.82 -0.77
C PHE A 110 -1.11 7.40 -0.35
N GLY A 111 -1.86 6.41 -0.84
CA GLY A 111 -1.55 4.99 -0.65
C GLY A 111 -2.12 4.38 0.63
N GLY A 112 -2.09 3.04 0.67
CA GLY A 112 -2.81 2.25 1.67
C GLY A 112 -4.01 1.52 1.08
N GLY A 113 -4.87 1.01 1.94
CA GLY A 113 -6.14 0.37 1.54
C GLY A 113 -7.31 1.35 1.60
N ASP A 114 -8.36 1.06 0.83
CA ASP A 114 -9.61 1.83 0.77
C ASP A 114 -10.30 1.99 2.14
N TYR A 115 -10.14 1.02 3.04
CA TYR A 115 -10.70 1.05 4.39
C TYR A 115 -10.39 2.35 5.14
N ASP A 116 -9.13 2.80 5.17
CA ASP A 116 -8.74 4.00 5.89
C ASP A 116 -9.29 5.27 5.22
N PHE A 117 -9.36 5.31 3.89
CA PHE A 117 -9.97 6.41 3.14
C PHE A 117 -11.48 6.50 3.38
N LYS A 118 -12.18 5.35 3.41
CA LYS A 118 -13.59 5.28 3.77
C LYS A 118 -13.82 5.82 5.17
N GLN A 119 -13.01 5.41 6.14
CA GLN A 119 -13.13 5.89 7.53
C GLN A 119 -12.88 7.40 7.66
N GLN A 120 -11.92 7.96 6.91
CA GLN A 120 -11.70 9.42 6.90
C GLN A 120 -12.81 10.17 6.15
N GLY A 121 -13.31 9.61 5.05
CA GLY A 121 -14.43 10.15 4.28
C GLY A 121 -15.73 10.19 5.08
N ASP A 122 -16.07 9.12 5.80
CA ASP A 122 -17.26 9.03 6.67
C ASP A 122 -17.22 10.06 7.81
N LYS A 123 -16.02 10.54 8.19
CA LYS A 123 -15.81 11.62 9.17
C LYS A 123 -15.78 13.03 8.56
N GLY A 124 -15.89 13.15 7.24
CA GLY A 124 -15.81 14.44 6.54
C GLY A 124 -14.40 15.04 6.47
N HIS A 125 -13.35 14.24 6.71
CA HIS A 125 -11.97 14.72 6.70
C HIS A 125 -11.38 14.86 5.28
N LEU A 126 -12.05 14.35 4.26
CA LEU A 126 -11.56 14.33 2.88
C LEU A 126 -12.36 15.30 2.01
N ALA A 127 -11.65 16.17 1.28
CA ALA A 127 -12.24 17.05 0.29
C ALA A 127 -12.62 16.27 -0.99
N PRO A 128 -13.70 16.66 -1.70
CA PRO A 128 -14.00 16.12 -3.01
C PRO A 128 -12.85 16.33 -4.01
N LEU A 129 -12.55 15.33 -4.81
CA LEU A 129 -11.50 15.37 -5.82
C LEU A 129 -12.05 15.95 -7.13
N GLU A 130 -11.48 17.08 -7.55
CA GLU A 130 -11.87 17.76 -8.80
C GLU A 130 -11.63 16.89 -10.05
N VAL A 131 -10.75 15.89 -9.98
CA VAL A 131 -10.44 14.98 -11.09
C VAL A 131 -11.70 14.31 -11.66
N PHE A 132 -12.71 14.02 -10.83
CA PHE A 132 -13.97 13.44 -11.30
C PHE A 132 -14.76 14.38 -12.21
N ALA A 133 -14.67 15.69 -11.98
CA ALA A 133 -15.32 16.70 -12.80
C ALA A 133 -14.47 17.10 -14.00
N GLN A 134 -13.14 17.13 -13.84
CA GLN A 134 -12.20 17.49 -14.90
C GLN A 134 -12.01 16.37 -15.93
N HIS A 135 -12.10 15.12 -15.50
CA HIS A 135 -11.87 13.92 -16.30
C HIS A 135 -12.97 12.87 -16.11
N PRO A 136 -14.25 13.19 -16.38
CA PRO A 136 -15.35 12.25 -16.21
C PRO A 136 -15.19 10.99 -17.08
N GLU A 137 -14.49 11.10 -18.22
CA GLU A 137 -14.19 9.99 -19.12
C GLU A 137 -13.32 8.90 -18.49
N TRP A 138 -12.49 9.22 -17.49
CA TRP A 138 -11.68 8.22 -16.79
C TRP A 138 -12.54 7.29 -15.93
N PHE A 139 -13.71 7.75 -15.49
CA PHE A 139 -14.59 7.04 -14.55
C PHE A 139 -15.78 6.38 -15.23
N ALA A 140 -15.68 6.14 -16.55
CA ALA A 140 -16.61 5.32 -17.29
C ALA A 140 -16.52 3.84 -16.85
N GLN A 141 -17.63 3.11 -16.97
CA GLN A 141 -17.75 1.73 -16.48
C GLN A 141 -16.76 0.75 -17.14
N ASP A 142 -16.33 1.05 -18.36
CA ASP A 142 -15.36 0.30 -19.15
C ASP A 142 -13.90 0.80 -18.99
N VAL A 143 -13.68 1.87 -18.22
CA VAL A 143 -12.35 2.46 -17.96
C VAL A 143 -11.96 2.26 -16.49
N ILE A 144 -12.53 3.05 -15.57
CA ILE A 144 -12.41 2.86 -14.12
C ILE A 144 -13.83 2.75 -13.57
N PRO A 145 -14.36 1.52 -13.37
CA PRO A 145 -15.69 1.33 -12.83
C PRO A 145 -15.76 1.74 -11.36
N SER A 146 -16.97 2.05 -10.87
CA SER A 146 -17.18 2.35 -9.44
C SER A 146 -16.87 1.20 -8.50
N ALA A 147 -17.03 -0.03 -8.98
CA ALA A 147 -16.75 -1.23 -8.23
C ALA A 147 -16.38 -2.40 -9.16
N PHE A 148 -15.56 -3.31 -8.65
CA PHE A 148 -15.18 -4.56 -9.31
C PHE A 148 -14.95 -5.65 -8.26
N THR A 149 -15.46 -6.85 -8.52
CA THR A 149 -15.29 -8.04 -7.65
C THR A 149 -15.62 -7.81 -6.16
N GLY A 150 -16.57 -6.91 -5.86
CA GLY A 150 -16.98 -6.59 -4.49
C GLY A 150 -16.23 -5.44 -3.82
N GLU A 151 -15.20 -4.90 -4.46
CA GLU A 151 -14.45 -3.73 -4.01
C GLU A 151 -14.96 -2.45 -4.68
N THR A 152 -14.95 -1.34 -3.97
CA THR A 152 -15.22 -0.01 -4.54
C THR A 152 -13.92 0.68 -4.93
N TYR A 153 -13.83 1.23 -6.15
CA TYR A 153 -12.63 1.91 -6.62
C TYR A 153 -12.62 3.40 -6.30
N TYR A 154 -13.77 3.96 -5.98
CA TYR A 154 -13.90 5.33 -5.48
C TYR A 154 -15.17 5.45 -4.66
N ASP A 155 -15.24 6.44 -3.78
CA ASP A 155 -16.44 6.69 -3.01
C ASP A 155 -17.54 7.37 -3.82
N LYS A 156 -18.75 7.33 -3.26
CA LYS A 156 -19.93 7.99 -3.83
C LYS A 156 -19.81 9.51 -3.79
N ASN A 157 -19.13 10.06 -2.78
CA ASN A 157 -18.96 11.49 -2.57
C ASN A 157 -17.73 12.06 -3.30
N LYS A 158 -16.98 11.21 -4.01
CA LYS A 158 -15.82 11.60 -4.82
C LYS A 158 -14.66 12.17 -4.02
N CYS A 159 -14.58 11.87 -2.73
CA CYS A 159 -13.51 12.27 -1.83
C CYS A 159 -12.23 11.41 -1.93
N TRP A 160 -12.29 10.22 -2.53
CA TRP A 160 -11.12 9.40 -2.79
C TRP A 160 -11.26 8.52 -4.03
N VAL A 161 -10.11 8.09 -4.57
CA VAL A 161 -10.03 7.17 -5.72
C VAL A 161 -8.83 6.23 -5.55
N GLY A 162 -9.05 4.96 -5.87
CA GLY A 162 -8.00 3.94 -5.98
C GLY A 162 -7.22 4.13 -7.27
N VAL A 163 -5.91 4.33 -7.15
CA VAL A 163 -5.00 4.57 -8.28
C VAL A 163 -4.13 3.36 -8.63
N CYS A 164 -4.29 2.26 -7.89
CA CYS A 164 -3.57 1.01 -8.11
C CYS A 164 -4.41 -0.17 -7.64
N LEU A 165 -4.43 -1.23 -8.44
CA LEU A 165 -4.95 -2.53 -8.03
C LEU A 165 -3.78 -3.41 -7.63
N SER A 166 -3.77 -3.85 -6.38
CA SER A 166 -2.79 -4.79 -5.86
C SER A 166 -3.49 -6.09 -5.49
N GLN A 167 -2.87 -7.21 -5.86
CA GLN A 167 -3.31 -8.54 -5.46
C GLN A 167 -2.42 -9.07 -4.35
N PHE A 168 -3.02 -9.85 -3.45
CA PHE A 168 -2.28 -10.60 -2.44
C PHE A 168 -2.05 -12.02 -2.94
N GLY A 169 -0.84 -12.52 -2.75
CA GLY A 169 -0.46 -13.85 -3.21
C GLY A 169 0.76 -14.38 -2.49
N ILE A 170 1.14 -15.59 -2.86
CA ILE A 170 2.28 -16.28 -2.27
C ILE A 170 3.51 -15.97 -3.11
N CYS A 171 4.47 -15.28 -2.51
CA CYS A 171 5.81 -15.14 -3.06
C CYS A 171 6.73 -16.16 -2.40
N TYR A 172 7.50 -16.92 -3.18
CA TYR A 172 8.38 -17.96 -2.67
C TYR A 172 9.78 -17.90 -3.29
N ASN A 173 10.76 -18.43 -2.55
CA ASN A 173 12.13 -18.54 -3.02
C ASN A 173 12.34 -19.92 -3.69
N ILE A 174 12.57 -19.91 -5.00
CA ILE A 174 12.74 -21.13 -5.82
C ILE A 174 13.87 -22.04 -5.33
N ASP A 175 14.99 -21.47 -4.88
CA ASP A 175 16.13 -22.25 -4.41
C ASP A 175 15.86 -22.86 -3.04
N ALA A 176 15.13 -22.15 -2.17
CA ALA A 176 14.73 -22.67 -0.87
C ALA A 176 13.77 -23.87 -1.03
N LEU A 177 12.81 -23.79 -1.96
CA LEU A 177 11.92 -24.91 -2.27
C LEU A 177 12.70 -26.10 -2.81
N LYS A 178 13.59 -25.89 -3.79
CA LYS A 178 14.44 -26.95 -4.36
C LYS A 178 15.32 -27.63 -3.31
N ARG A 179 15.97 -26.86 -2.43
CA ARG A 179 16.80 -27.42 -1.34
C ARG A 179 15.99 -28.25 -0.34
N ARG A 180 14.72 -27.92 -0.13
CA ARG A 180 13.81 -28.63 0.78
C ARG A 180 13.02 -29.75 0.11
N GLY A 181 13.15 -29.92 -1.21
CA GLY A 181 12.37 -30.89 -1.99
C GLY A 181 10.86 -30.60 -1.93
N LEU A 182 10.49 -29.31 -2.00
CA LEU A 182 9.10 -28.86 -1.98
C LEU A 182 8.67 -28.36 -3.35
N GLU A 183 7.45 -28.71 -3.73
CA GLU A 183 6.78 -28.13 -4.89
C GLU A 183 6.26 -26.71 -4.57
N PRO A 184 6.26 -25.78 -5.54
CA PRO A 184 5.68 -24.46 -5.35
C PRO A 184 4.23 -24.50 -4.88
N PRO A 185 3.86 -23.71 -3.85
CA PRO A 185 2.48 -23.60 -3.41
C PRO A 185 1.65 -22.87 -4.45
N THR A 186 0.45 -23.38 -4.72
CA THR A 186 -0.50 -22.84 -5.70
C THR A 186 -1.73 -22.23 -5.03
N GLN A 187 -1.99 -22.61 -3.78
CA GLN A 187 -3.10 -22.13 -2.96
C GLN A 187 -2.67 -21.96 -1.50
N TRP A 188 -3.39 -21.14 -0.73
CA TRP A 188 -3.05 -20.84 0.67
C TRP A 188 -3.02 -22.08 1.57
N THR A 189 -3.86 -23.08 1.29
CA THR A 189 -3.91 -24.34 2.02
C THR A 189 -2.64 -25.19 1.84
N ASP A 190 -1.87 -25.00 0.75
CA ASP A 190 -0.60 -25.69 0.55
C ASP A 190 0.44 -25.28 1.60
N LEU A 191 0.33 -24.05 2.13
CA LEU A 191 1.20 -23.54 3.18
C LEU A 191 0.97 -24.25 4.54
N ALA A 192 -0.13 -24.99 4.70
CA ALA A 192 -0.40 -25.78 5.90
C ALA A 192 0.39 -27.10 5.95
N ASP A 193 1.15 -27.43 4.90
CA ASP A 193 2.06 -28.58 4.93
C ASP A 193 3.15 -28.35 5.99
N PRO A 194 3.31 -29.26 6.98
CA PRO A 194 4.28 -29.10 8.06
C PRO A 194 5.72 -28.95 7.57
N ARG A 195 6.02 -29.39 6.33
CA ARG A 195 7.33 -29.19 5.71
C ARG A 195 7.63 -27.73 5.44
N TYR A 196 6.67 -26.80 5.47
CA TYR A 196 6.89 -25.35 5.42
C TYR A 196 7.25 -24.73 6.77
N PHE A 197 7.15 -25.46 7.88
CA PHE A 197 7.45 -24.96 9.22
C PHE A 197 8.83 -24.26 9.26
N GLY A 198 8.87 -23.09 9.89
CA GLY A 198 10.05 -22.22 9.96
C GLY A 198 10.47 -21.54 8.65
N GLY A 199 9.69 -21.69 7.56
CA GLY A 199 10.00 -21.11 6.24
C GLY A 199 8.94 -20.16 5.69
N ILE A 200 7.93 -19.82 6.49
CA ILE A 200 6.89 -18.84 6.13
C ILE A 200 7.22 -17.54 6.84
N ALA A 201 7.20 -16.44 6.09
CA ALA A 201 7.37 -15.09 6.62
C ALA A 201 6.15 -14.25 6.26
N LEU A 202 5.69 -13.46 7.22
CA LEU A 202 4.56 -12.55 7.08
C LEU A 202 4.84 -11.28 7.88
N ALA A 203 4.38 -10.12 7.40
CA ALA A 203 4.43 -8.91 8.19
C ALA A 203 3.42 -8.97 9.36
N ASP A 204 3.70 -8.23 10.43
CA ASP A 204 2.85 -8.16 11.62
C ASP A 204 1.45 -7.59 11.25
N PRO A 205 0.36 -8.37 11.38
CA PRO A 205 -0.99 -7.92 11.02
C PRO A 205 -1.49 -6.74 11.87
N SER A 206 -0.91 -6.51 13.06
CA SER A 206 -1.27 -5.36 13.90
C SER A 206 -0.72 -4.03 13.39
N LYS A 207 0.25 -4.09 12.47
CA LYS A 207 0.94 -2.93 11.86
C LYS A 207 0.73 -2.82 10.36
N SER A 208 0.32 -3.90 9.70
CA SER A 208 0.12 -3.96 8.26
C SER A 208 -1.35 -4.23 7.92
N GLY A 209 -2.06 -3.19 7.49
CA GLY A 209 -3.43 -3.32 6.97
C GLY A 209 -3.53 -4.27 5.77
N SER A 210 -2.48 -4.34 4.96
CA SER A 210 -2.35 -5.29 3.84
C SER A 210 -2.39 -6.76 4.28
N VAL A 211 -1.71 -7.10 5.38
CA VAL A 211 -1.77 -8.47 5.93
C VAL A 211 -3.12 -8.76 6.57
N ALA A 212 -3.70 -7.79 7.28
CA ALA A 212 -5.05 -7.93 7.81
C ALA A 212 -6.07 -8.23 6.70
N ARG A 213 -5.96 -7.54 5.55
CA ARG A 213 -6.76 -7.82 4.35
C ARG A 213 -6.49 -9.21 3.78
N ALA A 214 -5.22 -9.61 3.66
CA ALA A 214 -4.86 -10.94 3.15
C ALA A 214 -5.47 -12.09 3.98
N PHE A 215 -5.49 -11.97 5.31
CA PHE A 215 -6.14 -12.96 6.17
C PHE A 215 -7.66 -12.99 6.00
N GLU A 216 -8.30 -11.84 5.89
CA GLU A 216 -9.74 -11.78 5.65
C GLU A 216 -10.11 -12.36 4.27
N MET A 217 -9.32 -12.09 3.24
CA MET A 217 -9.48 -12.71 1.92
C MET A 217 -9.31 -14.23 1.96
N LEU A 218 -8.36 -14.76 2.74
CA LEU A 218 -8.19 -16.20 2.92
C LEU A 218 -9.44 -16.84 3.54
N ILE A 219 -10.02 -16.21 4.57
CA ILE A 219 -11.26 -16.68 5.18
C ILE A 219 -12.41 -16.63 4.15
N GLN A 220 -12.55 -15.53 3.42
CA GLN A 220 -13.60 -15.38 2.41
C GLN A 220 -13.45 -16.40 1.27
N GLN A 221 -12.22 -16.69 0.83
CA GLN A 221 -11.96 -17.75 -0.15
C GLN A 221 -12.43 -19.10 0.38
N GLN A 222 -12.11 -19.46 1.63
CA GLN A 222 -12.57 -20.72 2.21
C GLN A 222 -14.10 -20.78 2.36
N MET A 223 -14.75 -19.67 2.70
CA MET A 223 -16.22 -19.55 2.68
C MET A 223 -16.81 -19.74 1.28
N HIS A 224 -16.17 -19.14 0.26
CA HIS A 224 -16.59 -19.27 -1.12
C HIS A 224 -16.45 -20.70 -1.64
N GLU A 225 -15.31 -21.34 -1.40
CA GLU A 225 -15.05 -22.74 -1.77
C GLU A 225 -16.02 -23.71 -1.07
N ALA A 226 -16.29 -23.50 0.23
CA ALA A 226 -17.27 -24.30 0.96
C ALA A 226 -18.69 -24.15 0.39
N LEU A 227 -19.09 -22.92 0.03
CA LEU A 227 -20.37 -22.67 -0.63
C LEU A 227 -20.45 -23.33 -2.01
N ALA A 228 -19.41 -23.22 -2.83
CA ALA A 228 -19.36 -23.80 -4.17
C ALA A 228 -19.44 -25.33 -4.13
N GLY A 229 -18.81 -25.96 -3.13
CA GLY A 229 -18.83 -27.42 -2.93
C GLY A 229 -20.03 -27.96 -2.14
N ALA A 230 -20.89 -27.09 -1.59
CA ALA A 230 -21.96 -27.51 -0.69
C ALA A 230 -23.06 -28.29 -1.41
N LYS A 231 -23.38 -29.48 -0.88
CA LYS A 231 -24.52 -30.29 -1.32
C LYS A 231 -25.70 -30.11 -0.36
N HIS A 232 -26.91 -30.13 -0.92
CA HIS A 232 -28.16 -30.14 -0.16
C HIS A 232 -28.27 -31.39 0.69
N ARG A 233 -28.59 -31.19 1.98
CA ARG A 233 -29.02 -32.27 2.87
C ARG A 233 -30.53 -32.48 2.77
N PRO A 234 -31.05 -33.70 2.97
CA PRO A 234 -32.49 -33.92 2.99
C PRO A 234 -33.21 -32.99 3.98
N GLY A 235 -34.26 -32.31 3.52
CA GLY A 235 -35.03 -31.35 4.33
C GLY A 235 -34.38 -29.98 4.56
N GLU A 236 -33.19 -29.74 4.00
CA GLU A 236 -32.46 -28.47 4.16
C GLU A 236 -32.91 -27.42 3.13
N THR A 237 -33.33 -26.26 3.61
CA THR A 237 -33.61 -25.09 2.76
C THR A 237 -32.32 -24.49 2.19
N ARG A 238 -32.44 -23.71 1.10
CA ARG A 238 -31.29 -23.01 0.51
C ARG A 238 -30.56 -22.11 1.52
N LYS A 239 -31.31 -21.37 2.35
CA LYS A 239 -30.74 -20.49 3.38
C LYS A 239 -29.98 -21.28 4.45
N GLN A 240 -30.49 -22.44 4.85
CA GLN A 240 -29.80 -23.33 5.80
C GLN A 240 -28.51 -23.90 5.22
N LEU A 241 -28.52 -24.33 3.95
CA LEU A 241 -27.32 -24.75 3.24
C LEU A 241 -26.27 -23.64 3.20
N GLU A 242 -26.66 -22.43 2.82
CA GLU A 242 -25.73 -21.30 2.69
C GLU A 242 -25.13 -20.91 4.05
N MET A 243 -25.94 -20.84 5.10
CA MET A 243 -25.43 -20.55 6.45
C MET A 243 -24.46 -21.64 6.93
N ARG A 244 -24.79 -22.92 6.73
CA ARG A 244 -23.92 -24.03 7.11
C ARG A 244 -22.60 -24.00 6.35
N ALA A 245 -22.65 -23.83 5.02
CA ALA A 245 -21.45 -23.81 4.19
C ALA A 245 -20.55 -22.61 4.51
N ARG A 246 -21.13 -21.44 4.78
CA ARG A 246 -20.38 -20.26 5.25
C ARG A 246 -19.73 -20.50 6.61
N SER A 247 -20.44 -21.11 7.55
CA SER A 247 -19.89 -21.47 8.87
C SER A 247 -18.73 -22.46 8.71
N GLU A 248 -18.89 -23.49 7.89
CA GLU A 248 -17.85 -24.48 7.64
C GLU A 248 -16.61 -23.85 6.98
N GLY A 249 -16.80 -22.99 5.98
CA GLY A 249 -15.70 -22.28 5.34
C GLY A 249 -15.02 -21.27 6.25
N TRP A 250 -15.76 -20.61 7.15
CA TRP A 250 -15.19 -19.79 8.21
C TRP A 250 -14.26 -20.61 9.11
N ASP A 251 -14.74 -21.76 9.59
CA ASP A 251 -13.95 -22.66 10.42
C ASP A 251 -12.69 -23.15 9.69
N ARG A 252 -12.79 -23.49 8.40
CA ARG A 252 -11.63 -23.85 7.57
C ARG A 252 -10.62 -22.69 7.48
N GLY A 253 -11.10 -21.48 7.22
CA GLY A 253 -10.26 -20.28 7.12
C GLY A 253 -9.52 -19.96 8.42
N ILE A 254 -10.22 -19.96 9.56
CA ILE A 254 -9.61 -19.72 10.88
C ILE A 254 -8.60 -20.81 11.23
N ASN A 255 -8.95 -22.08 11.00
CA ASN A 255 -8.03 -23.20 11.27
C ASN A 255 -6.79 -23.16 10.37
N LEU A 256 -6.89 -22.62 9.17
CA LEU A 256 -5.74 -22.43 8.29
C LEU A 256 -4.78 -21.35 8.83
N ILE A 257 -5.32 -20.30 9.44
CA ILE A 257 -4.53 -19.20 10.02
C ILE A 257 -3.85 -19.61 11.34
N GLN A 258 -4.50 -20.48 12.13
CA GLN A 258 -4.03 -20.87 13.47
C GLN A 258 -2.94 -21.96 13.48
N ARG A 259 -2.65 -22.60 12.34
CA ARG A 259 -1.66 -23.69 12.21
C ARG A 259 -0.24 -23.17 12.11
#